data_AF-A0A2V7VJ25-F1
#
_entry.id   AF-A0A2V7VJ25-F1
#
_cell.length_a   1.000
_cell.length_b   1.000
_cell.length_c   1.000
_cell.angle_alpha   90.00
_cell.angle_beta   90.00
_cell.angle_gamma   90.00
#
_symmetry.space_group_name_H-M   'P 1'
#
loop_
_entity.id
_entity.type
_entity.pdbx_description
1 polymer ?
#
loop_
_entity_poly.entity_id
_entity_poly.type
_entity_poly.pdbx_seq_one_letter_code
_entity_poly.pdbx_strand_id
1 'polypeptide(L)'
;MVEPREPLDTLIAPPSRFTAGTGFPRAREIRLYDTTLRDGEQTPGVAFTPEQKYELAGMLSDAGVHIIDMGFPSAAPSERRALELILEGKQKGRLRPDLEIIVMCRSNAG
;
A
#
# COMPACT_ATOMS: atom_id res chain seq x y z
N MET A 1 -10.84 -16.69 37.93
CA MET A 1 -10.39 -17.23 36.63
C MET A 1 -11.64 -17.28 35.75
N VAL A 2 -11.68 -16.57 34.63
CA VAL A 2 -12.88 -16.52 33.77
C VAL A 2 -12.78 -17.68 32.79
N GLU A 3 -13.78 -18.56 32.79
CA GLU A 3 -13.88 -19.60 31.77
C GLU A 3 -14.23 -18.95 30.43
N PRO A 4 -13.45 -19.21 29.36
CA PRO A 4 -13.78 -18.75 28.02
C PRO A 4 -15.14 -19.34 27.59
N ARG A 5 -16.02 -18.48 27.06
CA ARG A 5 -17.32 -18.89 26.52
C ARG A 5 -17.20 -19.66 25.20
N GLU A 6 -16.04 -19.56 24.54
CA GLU A 6 -15.72 -20.20 23.28
C GLU A 6 -14.89 -21.46 23.52
N PRO A 7 -15.09 -22.53 22.72
CA PRO A 7 -14.34 -23.77 22.84
C PRO A 7 -12.94 -23.59 22.21
N LEU A 8 -12.08 -22.82 22.89
CA LEU A 8 -10.75 -22.44 22.42
C LEU A 8 -9.89 -23.68 22.08
N ASP A 9 -10.07 -24.78 22.79
CA ASP A 9 -9.46 -26.09 22.52
C ASP A 9 -9.78 -26.64 21.12
N THR A 10 -10.96 -26.30 20.57
CA THR A 10 -11.38 -26.69 19.21
C THR A 10 -11.05 -25.63 18.15
N LEU A 11 -10.96 -24.35 18.55
CA LEU A 11 -10.68 -23.22 17.65
C LEU A 11 -9.19 -22.95 17.45
N ILE A 12 -8.35 -23.32 18.42
CA ILE A 12 -6.90 -23.21 18.31
C ILE A 12 -6.40 -24.29 17.37
N ALA A 13 -6.04 -23.88 16.17
CA ALA A 13 -5.32 -24.69 15.22
C ALA A 13 -3.84 -24.25 15.18
N PRO A 14 -2.88 -25.20 15.10
CA PRO A 14 -1.49 -24.83 14.87
C PRO A 14 -1.36 -24.15 13.50
N PRO A 15 -0.44 -23.19 13.31
CA PRO A 15 -0.22 -22.54 12.02
C PRO A 15 -0.01 -23.54 10.87
N SER A 16 0.62 -24.69 11.17
CA SER A 16 0.81 -25.80 10.24
C SER A 16 -0.48 -26.32 9.62
N ARG A 17 -1.64 -26.23 10.29
CA ARG A 17 -2.94 -26.60 9.70
C ARG A 17 -3.28 -25.75 8.48
N PHE A 18 -2.83 -24.50 8.43
CA PHE A 18 -3.07 -23.56 7.34
C PHE A 18 -1.90 -23.47 6.37
N THR A 19 -0.70 -23.90 6.80
CA THR A 19 0.54 -23.77 6.02
C THR A 19 1.14 -25.10 5.52
N ALA A 20 0.56 -26.26 5.86
CA ALA A 20 1.12 -27.58 5.54
C ALA A 20 1.36 -27.82 4.03
N GLY A 21 0.67 -27.09 3.15
CA GLY A 21 0.86 -27.15 1.70
C GLY A 21 1.31 -25.83 1.08
N THR A 22 1.61 -24.80 1.88
CA THR A 22 1.99 -23.49 1.34
C THR A 22 3.49 -23.49 1.03
N GLY A 23 3.82 -23.58 -0.26
CA GLY A 23 5.16 -23.21 -0.73
C GLY A 23 5.29 -21.69 -0.71
N PHE A 24 6.37 -21.17 -0.14
CA PHE A 24 6.66 -19.75 -0.27
C PHE A 24 7.07 -19.46 -1.73
N PRO A 25 6.48 -18.45 -2.39
CA PRO A 25 6.84 -18.12 -3.76
C PRO A 25 8.33 -17.81 -3.86
N ARG A 26 8.92 -18.03 -5.04
CA ARG A 26 10.31 -17.61 -5.28
C ARG A 26 10.37 -16.09 -5.17
N ALA A 27 11.51 -15.54 -4.74
CA ALA A 27 11.64 -14.09 -4.54
C ALA A 27 11.19 -13.25 -5.76
N ARG A 28 11.44 -13.73 -6.99
CA ARG A 28 11.02 -13.07 -8.24
C ARG A 28 9.51 -13.08 -8.52
N GLU A 29 8.75 -13.90 -7.81
CA GLU A 29 7.29 -13.97 -7.88
C GLU A 29 6.64 -13.08 -6.80
N ILE A 30 7.43 -12.48 -5.92
CA ILE A 30 6.96 -11.59 -4.86
C ILE A 30 6.96 -10.15 -5.37
N ARG A 31 5.83 -9.47 -5.20
CA ARG A 31 5.68 -8.05 -5.50
C ARG A 31 5.55 -7.28 -4.20
N LEU A 32 6.21 -6.13 -4.13
CA LEU A 32 6.16 -5.24 -2.98
C LEU A 32 5.05 -4.21 -3.19
N TYR A 33 4.13 -4.18 -2.22
CA TYR A 33 3.06 -3.20 -2.09
C TYR A 33 3.41 -2.26 -0.94
N ASP A 34 3.52 -0.96 -1.23
CA ASP A 34 3.92 0.04 -0.25
C ASP A 34 2.81 1.06 -0.01
N THR A 35 2.55 1.36 1.27
CA THR A 35 1.50 2.29 1.71
C THR A 35 2.04 3.59 2.30
N THR A 36 3.33 3.90 2.13
CA THR A 36 3.97 5.10 2.70
C THR A 36 3.23 6.39 2.36
N LEU A 37 2.78 6.54 1.10
CA LEU A 37 2.11 7.76 0.65
C LEU A 37 0.65 7.90 1.16
N ARG A 38 0.04 6.82 1.65
CA ARG A 38 -1.31 6.82 2.24
C ARG A 38 -1.28 6.69 3.75
N ASP A 39 -0.93 5.51 4.26
CA ASP A 39 -0.96 5.20 5.70
C ASP A 39 0.15 5.95 6.43
N GLY A 40 1.30 6.15 5.77
CA GLY A 40 2.38 6.96 6.33
C GLY A 40 1.94 8.41 6.55
N GLU A 41 1.20 9.01 5.61
CA GLU A 41 0.66 10.36 5.80
C GLU A 41 -0.47 10.42 6.82
N GLN A 42 -1.29 9.38 6.95
CA GLN A 42 -2.35 9.31 7.97
C GLN A 42 -1.82 9.19 9.41
N THR A 43 -0.51 9.08 9.58
CA THR A 43 0.13 9.09 10.90
C THR A 43 0.03 10.48 11.53
N PRO A 44 -0.40 10.59 12.81
CA PRO A 44 -0.50 11.88 13.49
C PRO A 44 0.80 12.70 13.43
N GLY A 45 0.70 13.94 12.97
CA GLY A 45 1.84 14.85 12.84
C GLY A 45 2.64 14.71 11.53
N VAL A 46 2.22 13.81 10.63
CA VAL A 46 2.78 13.69 9.28
C VAL A 46 1.82 14.34 8.29
N ALA A 47 2.36 15.13 7.36
CA ALA A 47 1.63 15.68 6.23
C ALA A 47 2.63 15.86 5.09
N PHE A 48 2.28 15.41 3.88
CA PHE A 48 3.13 15.55 2.72
C PHE A 48 2.56 16.60 1.77
N THR A 49 3.41 17.51 1.30
CA THR A 49 3.05 18.32 0.14
C THR A 49 2.99 17.45 -1.12
N PRO A 50 2.30 17.90 -2.19
CA PRO A 50 2.29 17.17 -3.45
C PRO A 50 3.70 16.86 -4.00
N GLU A 51 4.62 17.79 -3.85
CA GLU A 51 6.02 17.66 -4.26
C GLU A 51 6.75 16.62 -3.41
N GLN A 52 6.54 16.61 -2.09
CA GLN A 52 7.11 15.58 -1.20
C GLN A 52 6.58 14.19 -1.55
N LYS A 53 5.28 14.06 -1.84
CA LYS A 53 4.71 12.79 -2.32
C LYS A 53 5.34 12.33 -3.64
N TYR A 54 5.59 13.26 -4.55
CA TYR A 54 6.26 12.95 -5.82
C TYR A 54 7.70 12.48 -5.62
N GLU A 55 8.48 13.16 -4.76
CA GLU A 55 9.84 12.76 -4.41
C GLU A 55 9.87 11.37 -3.75
N LEU A 56 9.00 11.13 -2.77
CA LEU A 56 8.86 9.83 -2.11
C LEU A 56 8.45 8.73 -3.10
N ALA A 57 7.54 9.01 -4.05
CA ALA A 57 7.19 8.06 -5.11
C ALA A 57 8.40 7.68 -5.98
N GLY A 58 9.28 8.65 -6.27
CA GLY A 58 10.56 8.39 -6.93
C GLY A 58 11.49 7.50 -6.10
N MET A 59 11.62 7.77 -4.80
CA MET A 59 12.43 6.95 -3.90
C MET A 59 11.91 5.50 -3.81
N LEU A 60 10.58 5.33 -3.72
CA LEU A 60 9.93 4.00 -3.69
C LEU A 60 10.13 3.26 -5.01
N SER A 61 9.99 3.96 -6.14
CA SER A 61 10.32 3.46 -7.47
C SER A 61 11.74 2.89 -7.48
N ASP A 62 12.73 3.71 -7.13
CA ASP A 62 14.15 3.36 -7.17
C ASP A 62 14.51 2.22 -6.21
N ALA A 63 13.80 2.12 -5.07
CA ALA A 63 13.97 1.06 -4.09
C ALA A 63 13.48 -0.33 -4.54
N GLY A 64 12.86 -0.45 -5.73
CA GLY A 64 12.37 -1.75 -6.20
C GLY A 64 10.90 -2.03 -5.89
N VAL A 65 10.14 -1.05 -5.35
CA VAL A 65 8.71 -1.23 -5.07
C VAL A 65 7.95 -1.48 -6.37
N HIS A 66 6.97 -2.37 -6.32
CA HIS A 66 6.21 -2.78 -7.51
C HIS A 66 4.87 -2.07 -7.59
N ILE A 67 4.30 -1.69 -6.45
CA ILE A 67 2.99 -1.06 -6.34
C ILE A 67 3.06 -0.01 -5.24
N ILE A 68 2.70 1.23 -5.54
CA ILE A 68 2.52 2.29 -4.54
C ILE A 68 1.03 2.63 -4.38
N ASP A 69 0.60 2.74 -3.13
CA ASP A 69 -0.72 3.27 -2.76
C ASP A 69 -0.62 4.78 -2.51
N MET A 70 -1.13 5.56 -3.46
CA MET A 70 -1.02 7.03 -3.45
C MET A 70 -2.05 7.69 -2.51
N GLY A 71 -3.09 6.95 -2.07
CA GLY A 71 -4.14 7.48 -1.21
C GLY A 71 -5.42 7.82 -1.96
N PHE A 72 -6.09 8.93 -1.59
CA PHE A 72 -7.43 9.27 -2.05
C PHE A 72 -7.43 10.57 -2.89
N PRO A 73 -7.32 10.50 -4.23
CA PRO A 73 -7.30 11.69 -5.08
C PRO A 73 -8.52 12.60 -4.95
N SER A 74 -9.66 12.03 -4.52
CA SER A 74 -10.90 12.78 -4.29
C SER A 74 -10.97 13.49 -2.95
N ALA A 75 -10.05 13.21 -2.01
CA ALA A 75 -10.12 13.76 -0.66
C ALA A 75 -9.75 15.25 -0.60
N ALA A 76 -8.81 15.70 -1.42
CA ALA A 76 -8.39 17.09 -1.47
C ALA A 76 -7.76 17.47 -2.84
N PRO A 77 -7.74 18.76 -3.23
CA PRO A 77 -7.03 19.22 -4.42
C PRO A 77 -5.52 18.89 -4.39
N SER A 78 -4.90 18.89 -3.22
CA SER A 78 -3.48 18.51 -3.04
C SER A 78 -3.24 17.04 -3.39
N GLU A 79 -4.15 16.14 -2.99
CA GLU A 79 -4.08 14.70 -3.34
C GLU A 79 -4.16 14.49 -4.85
N ARG A 80 -5.12 15.17 -5.49
CA ARG A 80 -5.23 15.15 -6.95
C ARG A 80 -3.96 15.67 -7.61
N ARG A 81 -3.41 16.78 -7.12
CA ARG A 81 -2.19 17.37 -7.68
C ARG A 81 -0.99 16.43 -7.55
N ALA A 82 -0.86 15.76 -6.41
CA ALA A 82 0.18 14.77 -6.17
C ALA A 82 0.07 13.59 -7.15
N LEU A 83 -1.14 13.07 -7.39
CA LEU A 83 -1.36 12.05 -8.41
C LEU A 83 -0.93 12.52 -9.81
N GLU A 84 -1.33 13.73 -10.21
CA GLU A 84 -0.96 14.31 -11.50
C GLU A 84 0.56 14.40 -11.67
N LEU A 85 1.30 14.86 -10.65
CA LEU A 85 2.76 14.93 -10.65
C LEU A 85 3.40 13.55 -10.82
N ILE A 86 2.93 12.55 -10.07
CA ILE A 86 3.45 11.18 -10.14
C ILE A 86 3.22 10.57 -11.53
N LEU A 87 2.00 10.74 -12.09
CA LEU A 87 1.69 10.24 -13.44
C LEU A 87 2.51 10.93 -14.52
N GLU A 88 2.68 12.26 -14.43
CA GLU A 88 3.53 13.03 -15.34
C GLU A 88 4.99 12.58 -15.27
N GLY A 89 5.52 12.38 -14.06
CA GLY A 89 6.88 11.86 -13.86
C GLY A 89 7.05 10.47 -14.46
N LYS A 90 6.04 9.60 -14.28
CA LYS A 90 6.07 8.25 -14.88
C LYS A 90 6.07 8.31 -16.40
N GLN A 91 5.23 9.16 -17.01
CA GLN A 91 5.21 9.37 -18.46
C GLN A 91 6.54 9.89 -19.01
N LYS A 92 7.24 10.73 -18.24
CA LYS A 92 8.58 11.25 -18.56
C LYS A 92 9.72 10.27 -18.28
N GLY A 93 9.43 9.04 -17.86
CA GLY A 93 10.43 8.02 -17.54
C GLY A 93 11.23 8.30 -16.27
N ARG A 94 10.71 9.14 -15.35
CA ARG A 94 11.33 9.44 -14.05
C ARG A 94 11.05 8.38 -13.00
N LEU A 95 10.01 7.56 -13.20
CA LEU A 95 9.68 6.42 -12.38
C LEU A 95 9.83 5.15 -13.22
N ARG A 96 10.14 4.05 -12.55
CA ARG A 96 10.28 2.74 -13.18
C ARG A 96 9.02 2.37 -13.98
N PRO A 97 9.17 1.85 -15.20
CA PRO A 97 8.03 1.57 -16.08
C PRO A 97 7.07 0.51 -15.49
N ASP A 98 7.62 -0.44 -14.73
CA ASP A 98 6.91 -1.55 -14.09
C ASP A 98 6.27 -1.18 -12.74
N LEU A 99 6.43 0.05 -12.24
CA LEU A 99 5.79 0.53 -11.03
C LEU A 99 4.28 0.75 -11.24
N GLU A 100 3.42 0.03 -10.56
CA GLU A 100 1.99 0.31 -10.56
C GLU A 100 1.64 1.40 -9.53
N ILE A 101 0.77 2.32 -9.93
CA ILE A 101 0.25 3.38 -9.06
C ILE A 101 -1.21 3.08 -8.85
N ILE A 102 -1.60 2.80 -7.62
CA ILE A 102 -3.01 2.61 -7.27
C ILE A 102 -3.52 3.76 -6.42
N VAL A 103 -4.83 3.93 -6.46
CA VAL A 103 -5.55 4.95 -5.70
C VAL A 103 -6.77 4.32 -5.06
N MET A 104 -7.14 4.82 -3.90
CA MET A 104 -8.32 4.40 -3.17
C MET A 104 -9.53 5.23 -3.59
N CYS A 105 -10.65 4.55 -3.78
CA CYS A 105 -11.95 5.17 -4.04
C CYS A 105 -12.92 4.74 -2.94
N ARG A 106 -13.77 5.67 -2.49
CA ARG A 106 -14.89 5.32 -1.61
C ARG A 106 -16.09 4.92 -2.46
N SER A 107 -16.74 3.82 -2.10
CA SER A 107 -18.03 3.46 -2.66
C SER A 107 -19.08 4.43 -2.09
N ASN A 108 -19.62 5.30 -2.94
CA ASN A 108 -20.79 6.09 -2.56
C ASN A 108 -22.02 5.24 -2.88
N ALA A 109 -22.51 4.47 -1.89
CA ALA A 109 -23.87 3.95 -1.93
C ALA A 109 -24.81 5.15 -1.72
N GLY A 110 -25.16 5.81 -2.83
CA GLY A 110 -26.22 6.81 -2.92
C GLY A 110 -27.47 6.20 -3.51
#